data_AF-A0AAU6KSZ5-F1
#
_entry.id   AF-A0AAU6KSZ5-F1
#
_cell.length_a   1.000
_cell.length_b   1.000
_cell.length_c   1.000
_cell.angle_alpha   90.00
_cell.angle_beta   90.00
_cell.angle_gamma   90.00
#
_symmetry.space_group_name_H-M   'P 1'
#
loop_
_entity.id
_entity.type
_entity.pdbx_description
1 polymer ?
#
loop_
_entity_poly.entity_id
_entity_poly.type
_entity_poly.pdbx_seq_one_letter_code
_entity_poly.pdbx_strand_id
1 'polypeptide(L)'
;MDDDRNFVNPLGDVERWTPVHTAVEMSEYEVLTALLDAGADPNELCFGHTLLTHSIDVEGDGHLQSGHLLNTAATAILLAYGADPRLPAADGETPLQIAEHYNHEPAMRLLQRFLARSEKSEN
;
A
#
# COMPACT_ATOMS: atom_id res chain seq x y z
N MET A 1 -4.79 20.28 -0.10
CA MET A 1 -4.43 20.38 1.33
C MET A 1 -5.71 20.71 2.06
N ASP A 2 -6.42 19.66 2.46
CA ASP A 2 -7.53 19.57 3.43
C ASP A 2 -8.22 18.25 3.08
N ASP A 3 -7.50 17.16 3.34
CA ASP A 3 -8.09 15.82 3.36
C ASP A 3 -8.50 15.60 4.81
N ASP A 4 -9.79 15.64 5.07
CA ASP A 4 -10.36 15.36 6.39
C ASP A 4 -10.16 13.87 6.70
N ARG A 5 -8.95 13.52 7.18
CA ARG A 5 -8.46 12.15 7.48
C ARG A 5 -9.16 11.45 8.66
N ASN A 6 -10.44 11.73 8.87
CA ASN A 6 -11.26 11.05 9.86
C ASN A 6 -12.63 10.75 9.24
N PHE A 7 -12.79 9.51 8.74
CA PHE A 7 -14.11 8.96 8.50
C PHE A 7 -14.77 8.74 9.86
N VAL A 8 -15.69 9.65 10.21
CA VAL A 8 -16.49 9.54 11.43
C VAL A 8 -17.56 8.48 11.19
N ASN A 9 -17.50 7.38 11.93
CA ASN A 9 -18.53 6.35 11.84
C ASN A 9 -19.85 6.87 12.49
N PRO A 10 -20.98 6.18 12.29
CA PRO A 10 -22.27 6.61 12.85
C PRO A 10 -22.33 6.71 14.39
N LEU A 11 -21.30 6.23 15.10
CA LEU A 11 -21.17 6.28 16.55
C LEU A 11 -20.35 7.50 17.04
N GLY A 12 -19.77 8.29 16.13
CA GLY A 12 -18.97 9.46 16.48
C GLY A 12 -17.51 9.14 16.79
N ASP A 13 -17.07 7.91 16.57
CA ASP A 13 -15.66 7.54 16.67
C ASP A 13 -14.94 7.93 15.38
N VAL A 14 -13.77 8.56 15.54
CA VAL A 14 -12.82 8.70 14.42
C VAL A 14 -12.30 7.32 14.10
N GLU A 15 -12.73 6.74 12.98
CA GLU A 15 -12.04 5.57 12.48
C GLU A 15 -10.63 6.07 12.10
N ARG A 16 -9.60 5.45 12.69
CA ARG A 16 -8.20 5.78 12.44
C ARG A 16 -7.55 4.63 11.70
N TRP A 17 -6.57 4.96 10.85
CA TRP A 17 -5.68 3.96 10.30
C TRP A 17 -5.13 3.08 11.42
N THR A 18 -4.98 1.78 11.16
CA THR A 18 -4.27 0.90 12.08
C THR A 18 -2.81 1.37 12.21
N PRO A 19 -2.05 0.92 13.22
CA PRO A 19 -0.66 1.34 13.37
C PRO A 19 0.19 1.08 12.12
N VAL A 20 -0.03 -0.06 11.44
CA VAL A 20 0.74 -0.44 10.24
C VAL A 20 0.35 0.39 9.02
N HIS A 21 -0.93 0.69 8.84
CA HIS A 21 -1.39 1.62 7.81
C HIS A 21 -0.95 3.07 8.07
N THR A 22 -0.90 3.49 9.34
CA THR A 22 -0.36 4.81 9.72
C THR A 22 1.11 4.94 9.32
N ALA A 23 1.91 3.87 9.48
CA ALA A 23 3.31 3.89 9.06
C ALA A 23 3.46 4.01 7.54
N VAL A 24 2.55 3.41 6.76
CA VAL A 24 2.49 3.56 5.29
C VAL A 24 2.14 5.01 4.91
N GLU A 25 1.03 5.54 5.47
CA GLU A 25 0.57 6.91 5.25
C GLU A 25 1.67 7.95 5.51
N MET A 26 2.43 7.75 6.58
CA MET A 26 3.50 8.66 7.00
C MET A 26 4.85 8.37 6.34
N SER A 27 4.93 7.35 5.47
CA SER A 27 6.18 6.87 4.85
C SER A 27 7.29 6.56 5.87
N GLU A 28 6.92 6.06 7.05
CA GLU A 28 7.84 5.70 8.14
C GLU A 28 8.32 4.25 7.98
N TYR A 29 9.27 4.03 7.08
CA TYR A 29 9.71 2.69 6.67
C TYR A 29 10.26 1.85 7.83
N GLU A 30 11.01 2.44 8.76
CA GLU A 30 11.54 1.74 9.94
C GLU A 30 10.40 1.29 10.87
N VAL A 31 9.37 2.11 11.03
CA VAL A 31 8.19 1.77 11.85
C VAL A 31 7.37 0.69 11.15
N LEU A 32 7.18 0.80 9.84
CA LEU A 32 6.53 -0.20 9.02
C LEU A 32 7.22 -1.57 9.15
N THR A 33 8.54 -1.62 8.96
CA THR A 33 9.34 -2.85 9.14
C THR A 33 9.21 -3.40 10.56
N ALA A 34 9.30 -2.57 11.59
CA ALA A 34 9.18 -3.02 12.98
C ALA A 34 7.80 -3.61 13.30
N LEU A 35 6.73 -3.05 12.74
CA LEU A 35 5.37 -3.56 12.91
C LEU A 35 5.17 -4.89 12.18
N LEU A 36 5.71 -5.02 10.97
CA LEU A 36 5.68 -6.27 10.21
C LEU A 36 6.51 -7.37 10.90
N ASP A 37 7.67 -7.04 11.45
CA ASP A 37 8.49 -7.95 12.27
C ASP A 37 7.76 -8.39 13.55
N ALA A 38 6.92 -7.52 14.11
CA ALA A 38 6.07 -7.85 15.25
C ALA A 38 4.84 -8.73 14.88
N GLY A 39 4.69 -9.09 13.60
CA GLY A 39 3.63 -9.97 13.12
C GLY A 39 2.37 -9.25 12.64
N ALA A 40 2.44 -7.95 12.32
CA ALA A 40 1.37 -7.29 11.58
C ALA A 40 1.13 -8.02 10.24
N ASP A 41 -0.13 -8.21 9.86
CA ASP A 41 -0.49 -8.88 8.61
C ASP A 41 -0.14 -7.96 7.42
N PRO A 42 0.78 -8.36 6.50
CA PRO A 42 1.11 -7.55 5.33
C PRO A 42 -0.05 -7.40 4.33
N ASN A 43 -1.16 -8.13 4.51
CA ASN A 43 -2.37 -8.04 3.71
C ASN A 43 -3.54 -7.38 4.45
N GLU A 44 -3.28 -6.74 5.60
CA GLU A 44 -4.33 -6.12 6.42
C GLU A 44 -5.16 -5.11 5.64
N LEU A 45 -6.49 -5.21 5.75
CA LEU A 45 -7.44 -4.30 5.12
C LEU A 45 -7.89 -3.22 6.12
N CYS A 46 -7.71 -1.95 5.76
CA CYS A 46 -8.20 -0.80 6.53
C CYS A 46 -8.72 0.27 5.57
N PHE A 47 -9.90 0.85 5.85
CA PHE A 47 -10.60 1.78 4.95
C PHE A 47 -10.70 1.32 3.49
N GLY A 48 -10.80 0.00 3.29
CA GLY A 48 -10.88 -0.57 1.96
C GLY A 48 -9.54 -0.68 1.23
N HIS A 49 -8.42 -0.30 1.83
CA HIS A 49 -7.10 -0.55 1.26
C HIS A 49 -6.42 -1.73 1.94
N THR A 50 -5.79 -2.59 1.13
CA THR A 50 -4.72 -3.45 1.66
C THR A 50 -3.49 -2.57 1.89
N LEU A 51 -2.53 -3.01 2.71
CA LEU A 51 -1.29 -2.25 2.87
C LEU A 51 -0.60 -1.97 1.54
N LEU A 52 -0.65 -2.93 0.61
CA LEU A 52 0.00 -2.80 -0.69
C LEU A 52 -0.74 -1.82 -1.62
N THR A 53 -2.08 -1.77 -1.60
CA THR A 53 -2.81 -0.76 -2.37
C THR A 53 -2.63 0.63 -1.76
N HIS A 54 -2.63 0.75 -0.43
CA HIS A 54 -2.37 2.01 0.28
C HIS A 54 -0.98 2.56 -0.02
N SER A 55 0.07 1.72 -0.01
CA SER A 55 1.44 2.20 -0.25
C SER A 55 1.63 2.76 -1.65
N ILE A 56 1.06 2.12 -2.67
CA ILE A 56 1.17 2.58 -4.06
C ILE A 56 0.42 3.88 -4.26
N ASP A 57 -0.75 4.02 -3.64
CA ASP A 57 -1.55 5.25 -3.67
C ASP A 57 -0.79 6.43 -3.02
N VAL A 58 -0.26 6.24 -1.81
CA VAL A 58 0.53 7.26 -1.10
C VAL A 58 1.80 7.67 -1.87
N GLU A 59 2.52 6.69 -2.44
CA GLU A 59 3.71 6.95 -3.25
C GLU A 59 3.36 7.73 -4.54
N GLY A 60 2.23 7.41 -5.17
CA GLY A 60 1.72 8.05 -6.38
C GLY A 60 1.20 9.47 -6.13
N ASP A 61 0.32 9.65 -5.16
CA ASP A 61 -0.22 10.97 -4.78
C ASP A 61 0.88 11.89 -4.26
N GLY A 62 1.78 11.38 -3.41
CA GLY A 62 2.94 12.12 -2.93
C GLY A 62 3.85 12.62 -4.07
N HIS A 63 4.03 11.81 -5.12
CA HIS A 63 4.73 12.22 -6.34
C HIS A 63 4.01 13.37 -7.06
N LEU A 64 2.69 13.26 -7.28
CA LEU A 64 1.90 14.28 -7.96
C LEU A 64 1.88 15.61 -7.19
N GLN A 65 1.82 15.55 -5.85
CA GLN A 65 1.74 16.73 -5.00
C GLN A 65 3.08 17.45 -4.83
N SER A 66 4.16 16.68 -4.63
CA SER A 66 5.49 17.26 -4.34
C SER A 66 6.34 17.50 -5.60
N GLY A 67 6.07 16.78 -6.69
CA GLY A 67 6.94 16.72 -7.88
C GLY A 67 8.25 15.97 -7.66
N HIS A 68 8.46 15.36 -6.48
CA HIS A 68 9.61 14.49 -6.24
C HIS A 68 9.51 13.20 -7.03
N LEU A 69 10.62 12.50 -7.25
CA LEU A 69 10.61 11.23 -7.98
C LEU A 69 9.74 10.18 -7.26
N LEU A 70 9.05 9.36 -8.05
CA LEU A 70 8.33 8.18 -7.55
C LEU A 70 9.27 7.28 -6.74
N ASN A 71 8.87 6.99 -5.51
CA ASN A 71 9.55 6.04 -4.65
C ASN A 71 8.76 4.72 -4.61
N THR A 72 9.40 3.64 -4.15
CA THR A 72 8.76 2.30 -4.01
C THR A 72 9.14 1.64 -2.69
N ALA A 73 9.53 2.44 -1.70
CA ALA A 73 10.13 1.89 -0.49
C ALA A 73 9.11 1.08 0.32
N ALA A 74 7.92 1.64 0.56
CA ALA A 74 6.86 0.94 1.26
C ALA A 74 6.36 -0.25 0.42
N THR A 75 6.14 -0.04 -0.88
CA THR A 75 5.74 -1.12 -1.81
C THR A 75 6.72 -2.30 -1.81
N ALA A 76 8.03 -2.03 -1.84
CA ALA A 76 9.05 -3.09 -1.82
C ALA A 76 9.14 -3.81 -0.47
N ILE A 77 9.00 -3.08 0.65
CA ILE A 77 8.98 -3.67 2.00
C ILE A 77 7.80 -4.64 2.11
N LEU A 78 6.59 -4.20 1.78
CA LEU A 78 5.38 -5.02 1.91
C LEU A 78 5.47 -6.29 1.05
N LEU A 79 5.94 -6.20 -0.19
CA LEU A 79 6.19 -7.36 -1.04
C LEU A 79 7.24 -8.32 -0.46
N ALA A 80 8.29 -7.79 0.18
CA ALA A 80 9.30 -8.62 0.84
C ALA A 80 8.76 -9.37 2.06
N TYR A 81 7.78 -8.80 2.76
CA TYR A 81 7.06 -9.43 3.88
C TYR A 81 5.90 -10.34 3.46
N GLY A 82 5.66 -10.49 2.15
CA GLY A 82 4.67 -11.42 1.62
C GLY A 82 3.27 -10.84 1.43
N ALA A 83 3.16 -9.51 1.27
CA ALA A 83 1.94 -8.92 0.73
C ALA A 83 1.63 -9.55 -0.65
N ASP A 84 0.39 -10.00 -0.85
CA ASP A 84 -0.06 -10.63 -2.08
C ASP A 84 -0.45 -9.54 -3.10
N PRO A 85 0.30 -9.41 -4.22
CA PRO A 85 0.06 -8.38 -5.23
C PRO A 85 -1.24 -8.58 -6.02
N ARG A 86 -2.00 -9.67 -5.76
CA ARG A 86 -3.28 -9.97 -6.42
C ARG A 86 -4.48 -9.51 -5.61
N LEU A 87 -4.31 -9.17 -4.33
CA LEU A 87 -5.43 -8.79 -3.47
C LEU A 87 -5.88 -7.37 -3.81
N PRO A 88 -7.13 -7.18 -4.26
CA PRO A 88 -7.65 -5.86 -4.55
C PRO A 88 -8.03 -5.11 -3.28
N ALA A 89 -8.13 -3.78 -3.41
CA ALA A 89 -8.86 -2.93 -2.49
C ALA A 89 -10.36 -3.29 -2.48
N ALA A 90 -11.12 -2.74 -1.53
CA ALA A 90 -12.54 -3.04 -1.34
C ALA A 90 -13.44 -2.59 -2.48
N ASP A 91 -12.99 -1.60 -3.27
CA ASP A 91 -13.64 -1.17 -4.52
C ASP A 91 -13.32 -2.09 -5.72
N GLY A 92 -12.42 -3.06 -5.54
CA GLY A 92 -12.00 -4.01 -6.56
C GLY A 92 -10.75 -3.59 -7.33
N GLU A 93 -10.16 -2.43 -7.06
CA GLU A 93 -8.91 -2.03 -7.73
C GLU A 93 -7.72 -2.85 -7.22
N THR A 94 -7.00 -3.47 -8.15
CA THR A 94 -5.80 -4.24 -7.86
C THR A 94 -4.59 -3.32 -7.66
N PRO A 95 -3.54 -3.76 -6.95
CA PRO A 95 -2.29 -3.00 -6.82
C PRO A 95 -1.71 -2.56 -8.17
N LEU A 96 -1.83 -3.40 -9.21
CA LEU A 96 -1.34 -3.06 -10.55
C LEU A 96 -2.17 -1.95 -11.22
N GLN A 97 -3.50 -1.97 -11.07
CA GLN A 97 -4.37 -0.93 -11.62
C GLN A 97 -4.13 0.44 -10.98
N ILE A 98 -3.91 0.47 -9.66
CA ILE A 98 -3.55 1.70 -8.95
C ILE A 98 -2.19 2.21 -9.44
N ALA A 99 -1.20 1.32 -9.58
CA ALA A 99 0.11 1.71 -10.13
C ALA A 99 0.00 2.26 -11.56
N GLU A 100 -0.85 1.69 -12.41
CA GLU A 100 -1.14 2.19 -13.75
C GLU A 100 -1.82 3.57 -13.73
N HIS A 101 -2.78 3.79 -12.83
CA HIS A 101 -3.46 5.07 -12.66
C HIS A 101 -2.48 6.22 -12.43
N TYR A 102 -1.48 6.01 -11.56
CA TYR A 102 -0.46 6.99 -11.24
C TYR A 102 0.73 7.02 -12.22
N ASN A 103 0.75 6.16 -13.26
CA ASN A 103 1.94 5.89 -14.07
C ASN A 103 3.18 5.55 -13.20
N HIS A 104 2.96 4.79 -12.12
CA HIS A 104 3.97 4.37 -11.16
C HIS A 104 4.83 3.22 -11.68
N GLU A 105 5.61 3.54 -12.71
CA GLU A 105 6.46 2.61 -13.45
C GLU A 105 7.37 1.72 -12.58
N PRO A 106 8.04 2.24 -11.53
CA PRO A 106 8.78 1.41 -10.59
C PRO A 106 7.90 0.37 -9.86
N ALA A 107 6.72 0.75 -9.36
CA ALA A 107 5.81 -0.17 -8.67
C ALA A 107 5.26 -1.23 -9.63
N MET A 108 4.85 -0.84 -10.84
CA MET A 108 4.40 -1.77 -11.88
C MET A 108 5.43 -2.87 -12.15
N ARG A 109 6.72 -2.50 -12.30
CA ARG A 109 7.81 -3.47 -12.50
C ARG A 109 8.00 -4.42 -11.32
N LEU A 110 7.89 -3.93 -10.09
CA LEU A 110 7.99 -4.76 -8.89
C LEU A 110 6.85 -5.79 -8.84
N LEU A 111 5.60 -5.33 -9.02
CA LEU A 111 4.42 -6.18 -9.01
C LEU A 111 4.49 -7.26 -10.08
N GLN A 112 4.78 -6.89 -11.33
CA GLN A 112 4.92 -7.83 -12.45
C GLN A 112 5.99 -8.89 -12.18
N ARG A 113 7.12 -8.51 -11.58
CA ARG A 113 8.19 -9.44 -11.22
C ARG A 113 7.74 -10.44 -10.15
N PHE A 114 6.97 -9.99 -9.16
CA PHE A 114 6.44 -10.88 -8.13
C PHE A 114 5.39 -11.84 -8.69
N LEU A 115 4.48 -11.36 -9.54
CA LEU A 115 3.45 -12.17 -10.21
C LEU A 115 4.07 -13.24 -11.14
N ALA A 116 5.06 -12.86 -11.96
CA ALA A 116 5.74 -13.80 -12.85
C ALA A 116 6.54 -14.89 -12.10
N ARG A 117 6.91 -14.63 -10.83
CA ARG A 117 7.58 -15.62 -9.98
C ARG A 117 6.60 -16.64 -9.41
N SER A 118 5.40 -16.22 -9.03
CA SER A 118 4.37 -17.15 -8.52
C SER A 118 3.92 -18.15 -9.58
N GLU A 119 3.77 -17.74 -10.84
CA GLU A 119 3.32 -18.63 -11.93
C GLU A 119 4.35 -19.73 -12.28
N LYS A 120 5.64 -19.47 -12.07
CA LYS A 120 6.71 -20.45 -12.34
C LYS A 120 6.89 -21.49 -11.23
N SER A 121 6.27 -21.30 -10.08
CA SER A 121 6.34 -22.24 -8.96
C SER A 121 5.27 -23.34 -9.01
N GLU A 122 4.31 -23.24 -9.94
CA GLU A 122 3.15 -24.15 -10.04
C GLU A 122 3.23 -25.12 -11.24
N ASN A 123 4.38 -25.22 -11.91
CA ASN A 123 4.63 -26.11 -13.07
C ASN A 123 5.95 -26.87 -12.94
#